data_AF-A0A1I6B741-F1
#
_entry.id   AF-A0A1I6B741-F1
#
_cell.length_a   1.000
_cell.length_b   1.000
_cell.length_c   1.000
_cell.angle_alpha   90.00
_cell.angle_beta   90.00
_cell.angle_gamma   90.00
#
_symmetry.space_group_name_H-M   'P 1'
#
loop_
_entity.id
_entity.type
_entity.pdbx_description
1 polymer ?
#
loop_
_entity_poly.entity_id
_entity_poly.type
_entity_poly.pdbx_seq_one_letter_code
_entity_poly.pdbx_strand_id
1 'polypeptide(L)' 'MDTVKDVAKRLGNTPSVCRKCYIHPAILDAFLEAGLDRVRWSTGRARRRWLKPEEVDLLSFLQHYSLDGKLRE' A
#
# COMPACT_ATOMS: atom_id res chain seq x y z
N MET A 1 -6.80 -3.00 13.44
CA MET A 1 -5.63 -2.55 12.65
C MET A 1 -4.38 -2.64 13.50
N ASP A 2 -3.97 -3.87 13.81
CA ASP A 2 -2.76 -4.08 14.61
C ASP A 2 -1.50 -3.78 13.80
N THR A 3 -1.55 -3.97 12.48
CA THR A 3 -0.46 -3.62 11.55
C THR A 3 -0.01 -2.16 11.64
N VAL A 4 -0.94 -1.19 11.76
CA VAL A 4 -0.56 0.23 11.90
C VAL A 4 0.14 0.48 13.24
N LYS A 5 -0.31 -0.18 14.32
CA LYS A 5 0.33 -0.08 15.63
C LYS A 5 1.72 -0.71 15.62
N ASP A 6 1.88 -1.85 14.95
CA ASP A 6 3.16 -2.55 14.83
C ASP A 6 4.18 -1.73 14.03
N VAL A 7 3.76 -1.16 12.90
CA VAL A 7 4.61 -0.27 12.10
C VAL A 7 4.94 1.00 12.88
N ALA A 8 3.97 1.60 13.57
CA ALA A 8 4.20 2.76 14.42
C ALA A 8 5.24 2.48 15.51
N LYS A 9 5.15 1.33 16.18
CA LYS A 9 6.14 0.86 17.16
C LYS A 9 7.53 0.71 16.55
N ARG A 10 7.64 0.09 15.37
CA ARG A 10 8.93 -0.10 14.66
C ARG A 10 9.57 1.22 14.23
N LEU A 11 8.76 2.21 13.87
CA LEU A 11 9.22 3.53 13.43
C LEU A 11 9.39 4.52 14.58
N GLY A 12 9.06 4.15 15.83
CA GLY A 12 9.17 5.05 16.99
C GLY A 12 8.16 6.19 17.00
N ASN A 13 6.98 6.01 16.38
CA ASN A 13 5.94 7.02 16.24
C ASN A 13 4.62 6.58 16.89
N THR A 14 3.67 7.52 17.07
CA THR A 14 2.29 7.17 17.45
C THR A 14 1.52 6.57 16.27
N PRO A 15 0.50 5.72 16.51
CA PRO A 15 -0.33 5.18 15.43
C PRO A 15 -0.96 6.26 14.55
N SER A 16 -1.36 7.39 15.15
CA SER A 16 -1.93 8.53 14.43
C SER A 16 -0.91 9.17 13.47
N VAL A 17 0.33 9.36 13.92
CA VAL A 17 1.42 9.90 13.07
C VAL A 17 1.81 8.90 11.98
N CYS A 18 1.95 7.62 12.33
CA CYS A 18 2.27 6.57 11.36
C CYS A 18 1.23 6.52 10.22
N ARG A 19 -0.06 6.54 10.59
CA ARG A 19 -1.16 6.54 9.61
C ARG A 19 -1.15 7.77 8.71
N LYS A 20 -0.86 8.95 9.25
CA LYS A 20 -0.94 10.22 8.50
C LYS A 20 0.28 10.50 7.63
N CYS A 21 1.48 10.11 8.08
CA CYS A 21 2.73 10.57 7.48
C CYS A 21 3.58 9.46 6.84
N TYR A 22 3.34 8.18 7.17
CA TYR A 22 4.17 7.07 6.69
C TYR A 22 3.42 6.10 5.78
N ILE A 23 2.10 5.97 5.94
CA ILE A 23 1.30 5.04 5.15
C ILE A 23 0.55 5.84 4.08
N HIS A 24 0.70 5.42 2.81
CA HIS A 24 -0.06 6.02 1.73
C HIS A 24 -1.55 5.68 1.88
N PRO A 25 -2.48 6.66 1.81
CA PRO A 25 -3.90 6.46 2.11
C PRO A 25 -4.54 5.36 1.24
N ALA A 26 -4.15 5.27 -0.04
CA ALA A 26 -4.58 4.21 -0.96
C ALA A 26 -4.47 2.78 -0.39
N ILE A 27 -3.43 2.49 0.38
CA ILE A 27 -3.24 1.15 0.97
C ILE A 27 -4.31 0.87 2.02
N LEU A 28 -4.66 1.88 2.82
CA LEU A 28 -5.67 1.76 3.87
C LEU A 28 -7.07 1.67 3.27
N ASP A 29 -7.36 2.52 2.28
CA ASP A 29 -8.64 2.53 1.58
C ASP A 29 -8.89 1.20 0.88
N ALA A 30 -7.92 0.72 0.08
CA ALA A 30 -8.01 -0.57 -0.58
C ALA A 30 -8.09 -1.74 0.42
N PHE A 31 -7.47 -1.65 1.59
CA PHE A 31 -7.63 -2.68 2.63
C PHE A 31 -9.05 -2.67 3.21
N LEU A 32 -9.59 -1.49 3.50
CA LEU A 32 -10.93 -1.33 4.09
C LEU A 32 -12.05 -1.73 3.13
N GLU A 33 -11.86 -1.53 1.83
CA GLU A 33 -12.83 -1.85 0.77
C GLU A 33 -12.68 -3.28 0.23
N ALA A 34 -11.80 -4.11 0.81
CA ALA A 34 -11.38 -5.40 0.24
C ALA A 34 -10.88 -5.29 -1.22
N GLY A 35 -10.36 -4.12 -1.59
CA GLY A 35 -9.78 -3.82 -2.90
C GLY A 35 -8.40 -4.44 -3.11
N LEU A 36 -7.65 -4.74 -2.05
CA LEU A 36 -6.33 -5.37 -2.17
C LEU A 36 -6.38 -6.77 -2.82
N ASP A 37 -7.48 -7.50 -2.64
CA ASP A 37 -7.69 -8.83 -3.25
C ASP A 37 -7.93 -8.73 -4.76
N ARG A 38 -8.38 -7.56 -5.23
CA ARG A 38 -8.62 -7.27 -6.66
C ARG A 38 -7.36 -6.85 -7.38
N VAL A 39 -6.31 -6.48 -6.64
CA VAL A 39 -5.03 -6.07 -7.23
C VAL A 39 -4.34 -7.29 -7.81
N ARG A 40 -3.96 -7.20 -9.09
CA ARG A 40 -3.15 -8.24 -9.74
C ARG A 40 -1.69 -8.12 -9.29
N TRP A 41 -1.36 -8.73 -8.17
CA TRP A 41 0.01 -8.86 -7.70
C TRP A 41 0.81 -9.81 -8.60
N SER A 42 2.07 -9.48 -8.87
CA SER A 42 2.95 -10.38 -9.61
C SER A 42 3.41 -11.57 -8.76
N THR A 43 3.12 -11.56 -7.46
CA THR A 43 3.50 -12.58 -6.47
C THR A 43 4.99 -12.89 -6.55
N GLY A 44 5.82 -11.84 -6.55
CA GLY A 44 7.27 -11.97 -6.59
C GLY A 44 7.87 -12.23 -7.98
N ARG A 45 7.07 -12.26 -9.05
CA ARG A 45 7.56 -12.46 -10.43
C ARG A 45 7.93 -11.18 -11.15
N ALA A 46 7.42 -10.01 -10.75
CA ALA A 46 7.76 -8.76 -11.42
C ALA A 46 9.24 -8.39 -11.24
N ARG A 47 9.81 -7.77 -12.28
CA ARG A 47 11.21 -7.34 -12.31
C ARG A 47 11.32 -5.95 -12.88
N ARG A 48 11.98 -5.06 -12.15
CA ARG A 48 12.41 -3.73 -12.62
C ARG A 48 13.79 -3.46 -12.01
N ARG A 49 14.68 -2.83 -12.78
CA ARG A 49 16.04 -2.53 -12.33
C ARG A 49 15.99 -1.75 -11.01
N TRP A 50 16.80 -2.16 -10.03
CA TRP A 50 16.94 -1.55 -8.70
C TRP A 50 15.75 -1.68 -7.74
N LEU A 51 14.70 -2.40 -8.12
CA LEU A 51 13.54 -2.61 -7.24
C LEU A 51 13.40 -4.09 -6.90
N LYS A 52 13.08 -4.36 -5.63
CA LYS A 52 12.61 -5.65 -5.18
C LYS A 52 11.24 -5.95 -5.79
N PRO A 53 10.86 -7.22 -5.93
CA PRO A 53 9.58 -7.59 -6.53
C PRO A 53 8.38 -6.96 -5.81
N GLU A 54 8.44 -6.88 -4.48
CA GLU A 54 7.39 -6.27 -3.65
C GLU A 54 7.29 -4.76 -3.86
N GLU A 55 8.41 -4.09 -4.13
CA GLU A 55 8.44 -2.67 -4.46
C GLU A 55 7.85 -2.41 -5.85
N VAL A 56 8.06 -3.32 -6.81
CA VAL A 56 7.43 -3.24 -8.14
C VAL A 56 5.92 -3.42 -8.04
N ASP A 57 5.47 -4.38 -7.23
CA ASP A 57 4.05 -4.63 -6.96
C ASP A 57 3.41 -3.41 -6.30
N LEU A 58 4.01 -2.87 -5.23
CA LEU A 58 3.53 -1.66 -4.55
C LEU A 58 3.48 -0.45 -5.49
N LEU A 59 4.52 -0.23 -6.29
CA LEU A 59 4.57 0.86 -7.24
C LEU A 59 3.47 0.73 -8.30
N SER A 60 3.29 -0.47 -8.84
CA SER A 60 2.24 -0.74 -9.83
C SER A 60 0.86 -0.49 -9.23
N PHE A 61 0.62 -0.95 -7.99
CA PHE A 61 -0.61 -0.66 -7.26
C PHE A 61 -0.86 0.85 -7.11
N LEU A 62 0.12 1.60 -6.61
CA LEU A 62 -0.03 3.04 -6.39
C LEU A 62 -0.25 3.83 -7.69
N GLN A 63 0.41 3.41 -8.78
CA GLN A 63 0.22 4.01 -10.10
C GLN A 63 -1.20 3.83 -10.62
N HIS A 64 -1.76 2.61 -10.53
CA HIS A 64 -3.13 2.36 -11.00
C HIS A 64 -4.16 3.02 -10.08
N TYR A 65 -3.95 2.97 -8.76
CA TYR A 65 -4.86 3.58 -7.79
C TYR A 65 -4.97 5.11 -7.97
N SER A 66 -3.86 5.77 -8.34
CA SER A 66 -3.82 7.22 -8.59
C SER A 66 -4.52 7.61 -9.91
N LEU A 67 -4.39 6.77 -10.95
CA LEU A 67 -4.96 7.04 -12.28
C LEU A 67 -6.47 6.82 -12.36
N ASP A 68 -7.02 5.93 -11.53
CA ASP A 68 -8.46 5.67 -11.51
C ASP A 68 -9.27 6.72 -10.74
N GLY A 69 -8.64 7.69 -10.05
CA GLY A 69 -9.34 8.82 -9.43
C GLY A 69 -10.32 8.44 -8.30
N LYS A 70 -10.12 7.27 -7.67
CA LYS A 70 -11.11 6.38 -7.04
C LYS A 70 -11.78 5.52 -8.10
N LEU A 71 -11.72 4.19 -7.92
CA LEU A 71 -12.71 3.25 -8.44
C LEU A 71 -14.08 3.96 -8.43
N ARG A 72 -14.50 4.45 -9.60
CA ARG A 72 -15.66 5.33 -9.74
C ARG A 72 -16.89 4.49 -9.41
N GLU A 73 -17.84 5.12 -8.73
CA GLU A 73 -19.17 4.64 -8.33
C GLU A 73 -19.76 3.52 -9.20
#